data_AF-A0A259C6S2-F1
#
_entry.id   AF-A0A259C6S2-F1
#
_cell.length_a   1.000
_cell.length_b   1.000
_cell.length_c   1.000
_cell.angle_alpha   90.00
_cell.angle_beta   90.00
_cell.angle_gamma   90.00
#
_symmetry.space_group_name_H-M   'P 1'
#
loop_
_entity.id
_entity.type
_entity.pdbx_description
1 polymer ?
#
loop_
_entity_poly.entity_id
_entity_poly.type
_entity_poly.pdbx_seq_one_letter_code
_entity_poly.pdbx_strand_id
1 'polypeptide(L)'
;MTKINITDTTGRNLWLMKSEPDVYGWDDLVAEGEGTWDGVRNHLAARNLRTMQEGDLAFFYHSNIGIEIVGVIVISQGGLTDPTDPEGKWAAVKVK
;
A
#
# COMPACT_ATOMS: atom_id res chain seq x y z
N MET A 1 17.04 -11.11 4.74
CA MET A 1 16.73 -9.91 3.94
C MET A 1 16.64 -10.33 2.48
N THR A 2 15.43 -10.37 1.92
CA THR A 2 15.23 -10.68 0.50
C THR A 2 15.74 -9.50 -0.32
N LYS A 3 16.74 -9.72 -1.16
CA LYS A 3 17.21 -8.69 -2.10
C LYS A 3 16.26 -8.66 -3.28
N ILE A 4 15.63 -7.53 -3.54
CA ILE A 4 14.86 -7.29 -4.77
C ILE A 4 15.86 -6.77 -5.81
N ASN A 5 16.05 -7.47 -6.93
CA ASN A 5 16.86 -6.93 -8.02
C ASN A 5 15.99 -5.99 -8.85
N ILE A 6 16.54 -4.86 -9.28
CA ILE A 6 15.80 -3.89 -10.10
C ILE A 6 15.35 -4.46 -11.45
N THR A 7 16.00 -5.52 -11.92
CA THR A 7 15.55 -6.29 -13.10
C THR A 7 14.25 -7.05 -12.85
N ASP A 8 14.01 -7.47 -11.61
CA ASP A 8 12.82 -8.20 -11.19
C ASP A 8 11.59 -7.28 -11.11
N THR A 9 11.79 -5.97 -11.23
CA THR A 9 10.73 -4.96 -11.26
C THR A 9 10.34 -4.52 -12.67
N THR A 10 10.92 -5.11 -13.71
CA THR A 10 10.59 -4.77 -15.10
C THR A 10 9.11 -5.02 -15.38
N GLY A 11 8.39 -3.99 -15.84
CA GLY A 11 6.96 -4.07 -16.13
C GLY A 11 6.04 -3.89 -14.92
N ARG A 12 6.59 -3.57 -13.74
CA ARG A 12 5.82 -3.26 -12.53
C ARG A 12 5.85 -1.77 -12.24
N ASN A 13 4.75 -1.23 -11.73
CA ASN A 13 4.75 0.12 -11.20
C ASN A 13 5.40 0.14 -9.81
N LEU A 14 6.03 1.26 -9.49
CA LEU A 14 6.65 1.51 -8.20
C LEU A 14 5.95 2.68 -7.52
N TRP A 15 5.53 2.46 -6.28
CA TRP A 15 4.70 3.38 -5.52
C TRP A 15 5.35 3.77 -4.19
N LEU A 16 4.76 4.77 -3.54
CA LEU A 16 5.05 5.11 -2.14
C LEU A 16 3.71 5.32 -1.44
N MET A 17 3.50 4.59 -0.35
CA MET A 17 2.24 4.55 0.39
C MET A 17 2.53 4.97 1.84
N LYS A 18 1.74 5.95 2.33
CA LYS A 18 2.00 6.61 3.61
C LYS A 18 1.00 6.15 4.67
N SER A 19 1.51 5.76 5.83
CA SER A 19 0.70 5.44 7.00
C SER A 19 1.28 6.09 8.26
N GLU A 20 0.44 6.47 9.20
CA GLU A 20 0.89 6.95 10.51
C GLU A 20 1.15 5.72 11.40
N PRO A 21 2.35 5.60 12.00
CA PRO A 21 2.78 4.36 12.68
C PRO A 21 1.97 4.02 13.94
N ASP A 22 1.28 4.99 14.53
CA ASP A 22 0.39 4.84 15.67
C ASP A 22 -1.06 4.48 15.29
N VAL A 23 -1.39 4.54 13.99
CA VAL A 23 -2.70 4.12 13.45
C VAL A 23 -2.58 2.75 12.78
N TYR A 24 -1.61 2.61 11.87
CA TYR A 24 -1.30 1.34 11.19
C TYR A 24 0.17 1.34 10.78
N GLY A 25 1.00 0.70 11.61
CA GLY A 25 2.45 0.66 11.48
C GLY A 25 2.98 -0.51 10.66
N TRP A 26 4.31 -0.60 10.59
CA TRP A 26 4.99 -1.70 9.89
C TRP A 26 4.78 -3.03 10.62
N ASP A 27 4.91 -3.02 11.94
CA ASP A 27 4.77 -4.23 12.75
C ASP A 27 3.34 -4.79 12.71
N ASP A 28 2.33 -3.94 12.54
CA ASP A 28 0.94 -4.36 12.34
C ASP A 28 0.80 -5.16 11.04
N LEU A 29 1.29 -4.64 9.92
CA LEU A 29 1.26 -5.34 8.64
C LEU A 29 2.07 -6.65 8.70
N VAL A 30 3.25 -6.63 9.33
CA VAL A 30 4.07 -7.84 9.50
C VAL A 30 3.33 -8.91 10.32
N ALA A 31 2.59 -8.51 11.36
CA ALA A 31 1.80 -9.41 12.17
C ALA A 31 0.56 -9.95 11.45
N GLU A 32 -0.11 -9.12 10.65
CA GLU A 32 -1.27 -9.53 9.82
C GLU A 32 -0.87 -10.42 8.64
N GLY A 33 0.33 -10.23 8.10
CA GLY A 33 0.86 -10.94 6.93
C GLY A 33 0.25 -10.49 5.59
N GLU A 34 -0.98 -9.98 5.59
CA GLU A 34 -1.62 -9.28 4.47
C GLU A 34 -2.67 -8.29 5.00
N GLY A 35 -2.47 -7.01 4.70
CA GLY A 35 -3.33 -5.91 5.13
C GLY A 35 -4.18 -5.33 4.01
N THR A 36 -5.28 -4.67 4.37
CA THR A 36 -6.07 -3.86 3.43
C THR A 36 -5.64 -2.40 3.54
N TRP A 37 -5.21 -1.82 2.41
CA TRP A 37 -4.91 -0.40 2.34
C TRP A 37 -6.17 0.39 1.97
N ASP A 38 -6.94 0.75 3.00
CA ASP A 38 -8.20 1.48 2.90
C ASP A 38 -8.09 2.91 3.47
N GLY A 39 -9.22 3.57 3.71
CA GLY A 39 -9.26 4.90 4.35
C GLY A 39 -8.79 6.06 3.48
N VAL A 40 -8.37 5.82 2.23
CA VAL A 40 -7.89 6.86 1.33
C VAL A 40 -9.04 7.71 0.82
N ARG A 41 -9.08 8.98 1.23
CA ARG A 41 -10.12 9.97 0.84
C ARG A 41 -9.60 11.09 -0.05
N ASN A 42 -8.35 11.02 -0.49
CA ASN A 42 -7.81 11.93 -1.49
C ASN A 42 -8.10 11.41 -2.91
N HIS A 43 -8.69 12.25 -3.76
CA HIS A 43 -9.10 11.85 -5.13
C HIS A 43 -7.94 11.35 -6.00
N LEU A 44 -6.77 11.99 -5.93
CA LEU A 44 -5.61 11.58 -6.71
C LEU A 44 -5.02 10.28 -6.18
N ALA A 45 -4.87 10.15 -4.86
CA ALA A 45 -4.39 8.91 -4.25
C ALA A 45 -5.33 7.73 -4.55
N ALA A 46 -6.65 7.93 -4.43
CA ALA A 46 -7.64 6.92 -4.79
C ALA A 46 -7.58 6.55 -6.27
N ARG A 47 -7.27 7.50 -7.17
CA ARG A 47 -7.04 7.18 -8.59
C ARG A 47 -5.81 6.29 -8.76
N ASN A 48 -4.73 6.56 -8.04
CA ASN A 48 -3.53 5.72 -8.08
C ASN A 48 -3.81 4.30 -7.55
N LEU A 49 -4.55 4.16 -6.44
CA LEU A 49 -4.96 2.84 -5.92
C LEU A 49 -5.74 2.04 -6.97
N ARG A 50 -6.65 2.68 -7.72
CA ARG A 50 -7.40 2.01 -8.82
C ARG A 50 -6.51 1.51 -9.95
N THR A 51 -5.33 2.08 -10.13
CA THR A 51 -4.39 1.69 -11.19
C THR A 51 -3.33 0.69 -10.75
N MET A 52 -3.22 0.41 -9.44
CA MET A 52 -2.31 -0.58 -8.91
C MET A 52 -2.71 -1.99 -9.33
N GLN A 53 -1.72 -2.80 -9.66
CA GLN A 53 -1.89 -4.19 -10.09
C GLN A 53 -1.18 -5.15 -9.14
N GLU A 54 -1.65 -6.40 -9.08
CA GLU A 54 -0.97 -7.44 -8.32
C GLU A 54 0.49 -7.57 -8.79
N GLY A 55 1.41 -7.59 -7.83
CA GLY A 55 2.85 -7.65 -8.09
C GLY A 55 3.55 -6.29 -8.15
N ASP A 56 2.82 -5.17 -8.31
CA ASP A 56 3.38 -3.82 -8.13
C ASP A 56 4.03 -3.68 -6.75
N LEU A 57 5.08 -2.87 -6.65
CA LEU A 57 5.79 -2.65 -5.39
C LEU A 57 5.52 -1.26 -4.85
N ALA A 58 5.51 -1.13 -3.52
CA ALA A 58 5.44 0.15 -2.85
C ALA A 58 6.43 0.25 -1.70
N PHE A 59 6.93 1.45 -1.45
CA PHE A 59 7.56 1.76 -0.17
C PHE A 59 6.48 1.99 0.89
N PHE A 60 6.59 1.30 2.02
CA PHE A 60 5.83 1.61 3.23
C PHE A 60 6.53 2.78 3.93
N TYR A 61 5.88 3.93 3.94
CA TYR A 61 6.42 5.16 4.49
C TYR A 61 5.65 5.57 5.74
N HIS A 62 6.37 5.68 6.87
CA HIS A 62 5.81 6.27 8.08
C HIS A 62 5.71 7.79 7.92
N SER A 63 4.50 8.33 8.10
CA SER A 63 4.24 9.76 8.06
C SER A 63 4.00 10.35 9.45
N ASN A 64 4.24 11.66 9.58
CA ASN A 64 4.13 12.47 10.81
C ASN A 64 5.10 12.09 11.94
N ILE A 65 5.17 10.81 12.30
CA ILE A 65 6.06 10.23 13.30
C ILE A 65 7.01 9.27 12.58
N GLY A 66 8.31 9.28 12.94
CA GLY A 66 9.28 8.37 12.33
C GLY A 66 9.32 8.50 10.81
N ILE A 67 9.53 9.71 10.28
CA ILE A 67 9.39 10.09 8.87
C ILE A 67 10.42 9.37 7.98
N GLU A 68 10.17 8.09 7.67
CA GLU A 68 11.12 7.21 7.00
C GLU A 68 10.42 6.09 6.20
N ILE A 69 11.19 5.49 5.29
CA ILE A 69 10.78 4.25 4.62
C ILE A 69 11.20 3.09 5.51
N VAL A 70 10.23 2.34 6.00
CA VAL A 70 10.45 1.22 6.94
C VAL A 70 10.41 -0.14 6.27
N GLY A 71 9.91 -0.23 5.04
CA GLY A 71 9.83 -1.48 4.31
C GLY A 71 9.43 -1.32 2.85
N VAL A 72 9.45 -2.45 2.15
CA VAL A 72 8.91 -2.61 0.80
C VAL A 72 7.78 -3.61 0.91
N ILE A 73 6.63 -3.25 0.34
CA ILE A 73 5.43 -4.09 0.24
C ILE A 73 5.13 -4.39 -1.21
N VAL A 74 4.43 -5.48 -1.46
CA VAL A 74 3.87 -5.83 -2.76
C VAL A 74 2.35 -5.70 -2.71
N ILE A 75 1.76 -5.14 -3.76
CA ILE A 75 0.32 -5.18 -3.95
C ILE A 75 -0.08 -6.64 -4.20
N SER A 76 -0.83 -7.23 -3.29
CA SER A 76 -1.30 -8.62 -3.40
C SER A 76 -2.67 -8.73 -4.07
N GLN A 77 -3.46 -7.65 -4.07
CA GLN A 77 -4.73 -7.56 -4.79
C GLN A 77 -5.08 -6.11 -5.14
N GLY A 78 -5.27 -5.83 -6.42
CA GLY A 78 -5.74 -4.53 -6.92
C GLY A 78 -7.26 -4.49 -7.17
N GLY A 79 -7.78 -3.32 -7.54
CA GLY A 79 -9.15 -3.16 -8.02
C GLY A 79 -10.26 -3.33 -6.97
N LEU A 80 -9.94 -3.12 -5.69
CA LEU A 80 -10.93 -3.24 -4.61
C LEU A 80 -11.68 -1.93 -4.38
N THR A 81 -12.95 -2.07 -4.01
CA THR A 81 -13.71 -1.00 -3.35
C THR A 81 -13.33 -0.99 -1.87
N ASP A 82 -13.15 0.21 -1.31
CA ASP A 82 -12.85 0.36 0.11
C ASP A 82 -14.01 -0.21 0.97
N PRO A 83 -13.74 -1.22 1.83
CA PRO A 83 -14.79 -1.86 2.64
C PRO A 83 -15.38 -0.93 3.71
N THR A 84 -14.68 0.15 4.06
CA THR A 84 -15.13 1.18 5.01
C THR A 84 -15.99 2.26 4.35
N ASP A 85 -16.15 2.23 3.02
CA ASP A 85 -16.94 3.20 2.27
C ASP A 85 -18.31 2.61 1.84
N PRO A 86 -19.42 2.95 2.53
CA PRO A 86 -20.74 2.43 2.20
C PRO A 86 -21.27 2.94 0.84
N GLU A 87 -20.70 4.00 0.29
CA GLU A 87 -21.09 4.56 -1.02
C GLU A 87 -20.36 3.88 -2.19
N GLY A 88 -19.31 3.10 -1.92
CA GLY A 88 -18.53 2.39 -2.93
C GLY A 88 -17.77 3.29 -3.90
N LYS A 89 -17.45 4.52 -3.48
CA LYS A 89 -16.72 5.53 -4.25
C LYS A 89 -15.21 5.36 -4.14
N TRP A 90 -14.71 5.00 -2.96
CA TRP A 90 -13.29 4.94 -2.65
C TRP A 90 -12.69 3.58 -2.99
N ALA A 91 -11.40 3.60 -3.34
CA ALA A 91 -10.66 2.43 -3.74
C ALA A 91 -9.76 1.98 -2.59
N ALA A 92 -9.53 0.67 -2.52
CA ALA A 92 -8.55 0.03 -1.66
C ALA A 92 -7.72 -0.96 -2.49
N VAL A 93 -6.66 -1.46 -1.88
CA VAL A 93 -5.85 -2.58 -2.40
C VAL A 93 -5.44 -3.46 -1.21
N LYS A 94 -5.02 -4.69 -1.44
CA LYS A 94 -4.32 -5.48 -0.42
C LYS A 94 -2.82 -5.44 -0.62
N VAL A 95 -2.09 -5.49 0.48
CA VAL A 95 -0.62 -5.42 0.51
C VAL A 95 -0.04 -6.45 1.47
N LYS A 96 1.20 -6.87 1.21
CA LYS A 96 2.01 -7.74 2.08
C LYS A 96 3.49 -7.42 1.98
#